data_AF-A0A1I7WZI1-F1
#
_entry.id   AF-A0A1I7WZI1-F1
#
_cell.length_a   1.000
_cell.length_b   1.000
_cell.length_c   1.000
_cell.angle_alpha   90.00
_cell.angle_beta   90.00
_cell.angle_gamma   90.00
#
_symmetry.space_group_name_H-M   'P 1'
#
loop_
_entity.id
_entity.type
_entity.pdbx_description
1 polymer ?
#
loop_
_entity_poly.entity_id
_entity_poly.type
_entity_poly.pdbx_seq_one_letter_code
_entity_poly.pdbx_strand_id
1 'polypeptide(L)'
;MAEGECFGSTLKAEVIQRQCMSNSGTSLQKIVEINLFQLGSTLGVKCLSQLTTWAYCAADASDQTQCCAARGVPPECRSFCKGDVPTCDMQSILSYQSCLQYMDSIIKCQRLGLSAKSRYDPEWSSECEWEGK
;
A
#
# COMPACT_ATOMS: atom_id res chain seq x y z
N MET A 1 -21.46 3.35 14.43
CA MET A 1 -20.38 4.29 14.10
C MET A 1 -19.20 3.40 13.71
N ALA A 2 -18.90 3.30 12.41
CA ALA A 2 -17.95 2.32 11.88
C ALA A 2 -16.53 2.82 12.13
N GLU A 3 -15.80 2.14 13.01
CA GLU A 3 -14.36 2.32 13.18
C GLU A 3 -13.66 1.74 11.95
N GLY A 4 -12.90 2.55 11.23
CA GLY A 4 -12.20 2.13 10.02
C GLY A 4 -11.08 1.15 10.36
N GLU A 5 -10.90 0.09 9.56
CA GLU A 5 -9.78 -0.84 9.69
C GLU A 5 -8.92 -0.77 8.42
N CYS A 6 -7.61 -0.66 8.58
CA CYS A 6 -6.68 -0.76 7.45
C CYS A 6 -6.35 -2.21 7.11
N PHE A 7 -6.00 -3.05 8.09
CA PHE A 7 -5.90 -4.50 7.95
C PHE A 7 -6.04 -5.12 9.37
N GLY A 8 -7.26 -5.18 9.90
CA GLY A 8 -7.55 -5.81 11.21
C GLY A 8 -6.56 -5.49 12.34
N SER A 9 -6.41 -6.41 13.30
CA SER A 9 -5.51 -6.27 14.46
C SER A 9 -4.18 -7.02 14.32
N THR A 10 -3.94 -7.76 13.23
CA THR A 10 -2.82 -8.72 13.13
C THR A 10 -2.20 -8.78 11.73
N LEU A 11 -0.90 -8.54 11.65
CA LEU A 11 -0.04 -8.63 10.45
C LEU A 11 0.48 -10.06 10.18
N LYS A 12 -0.32 -11.10 10.43
CA LYS A 12 0.11 -12.48 10.15
C LYS A 12 0.06 -12.75 8.65
N ALA A 13 1.04 -13.48 8.12
CA ALA A 13 1.10 -13.88 6.70
C ALA A 13 -0.21 -14.49 6.18
N GLU A 14 -0.89 -15.31 6.99
CA GLU A 14 -2.18 -15.91 6.64
C GLU A 14 -3.35 -14.90 6.56
N VAL A 15 -3.30 -13.83 7.36
CA VAL A 15 -4.28 -12.73 7.36
C VAL A 15 -4.02 -11.83 6.17
N ILE A 16 -2.75 -11.53 5.90
CA ILE A 16 -2.29 -10.77 4.73
C ILE A 16 -2.71 -11.48 3.45
N GLN A 17 -2.41 -12.79 3.32
CA GLN A 17 -2.78 -13.59 2.15
C GLN A 17 -4.29 -13.51 1.87
N ARG A 18 -5.15 -13.74 2.88
CA ARG A 18 -6.61 -13.64 2.69
C ARG A 18 -7.05 -12.23 2.28
N GLN A 19 -6.46 -11.20 2.86
CA GLN A 19 -6.87 -9.83 2.61
C GLN A 19 -6.35 -9.30 1.26
N CYS A 20 -5.21 -9.80 0.77
CA CYS A 20 -4.74 -9.56 -0.59
C CYS A 20 -5.61 -10.27 -1.63
N MET A 21 -6.07 -11.49 -1.33
CA MET A 21 -6.99 -12.26 -2.20
C MET A 21 -8.45 -11.77 -2.16
N SER A 22 -8.93 -11.20 -1.04
CA SER A 22 -10.32 -10.73 -0.87
C SER A 22 -10.55 -9.31 -1.40
N ASN A 23 -9.50 -8.54 -1.68
CA ASN A 23 -9.61 -7.16 -2.15
C ASN A 23 -9.74 -7.10 -3.68
N SER A 24 -10.92 -7.49 -4.15
CA SER A 24 -11.39 -7.22 -5.51
C SER A 24 -11.55 -5.71 -5.75
N GLY A 25 -10.44 -5.00 -5.99
CA GLY A 25 -10.38 -3.62 -6.52
C GLY A 25 -10.98 -2.48 -5.68
N THR A 26 -11.79 -2.78 -4.66
CA THR A 26 -12.62 -1.84 -3.89
C THR A 26 -11.90 -1.27 -2.66
N SER A 27 -10.98 -2.00 -2.01
CA SER A 27 -10.19 -1.46 -0.90
C SER A 27 -9.10 -0.48 -1.34
N LEU A 28 -8.64 -0.51 -2.60
CA LEU A 28 -7.69 0.50 -3.11
C LEU A 28 -8.29 1.92 -3.05
N GLN A 29 -9.63 2.06 -3.15
CA GLN A 29 -10.30 3.37 -3.04
C GLN A 29 -10.37 3.88 -1.60
N LYS A 30 -10.47 3.01 -0.59
CA LYS A 30 -10.58 3.42 0.82
C LYS A 30 -9.31 4.06 1.37
N ILE A 31 -8.19 3.91 0.68
CA ILE A 31 -6.85 4.38 1.09
C ILE A 31 -6.63 5.85 0.77
N VAL A 32 -7.35 6.36 -0.24
CA VAL A 32 -7.32 7.79 -0.57
C VAL A 32 -8.07 8.63 0.48
N GLU A 33 -8.84 8.00 1.36
CA GLU A 33 -9.52 8.69 2.47
C GLU A 33 -8.67 8.79 3.75
N ILE A 34 -7.45 8.21 3.78
CA ILE A 34 -6.51 8.49 4.87
C ILE A 34 -6.02 9.92 4.69
N ASN A 35 -6.74 10.85 5.31
CA ASN A 35 -6.31 12.24 5.39
C ASN A 35 -4.98 12.29 6.15
N LEU A 36 -4.11 13.24 5.79
CA LEU A 36 -2.89 13.54 6.54
C LEU A 36 -3.19 13.78 8.04
N PHE A 37 -4.39 14.28 8.34
CA PHE A 37 -4.93 14.47 9.68
C PHE A 37 -5.20 13.15 10.45
N GLN A 38 -5.55 12.07 9.76
CA GLN A 38 -5.72 10.76 10.38
C GLN A 38 -4.38 10.07 10.68
N LEU A 39 -3.27 10.46 10.06
CA LEU A 39 -1.93 9.91 10.34
C LEU A 39 -1.50 10.11 11.80
N GLY A 40 -1.99 11.15 12.47
CA GLY A 40 -1.78 11.39 13.90
C GLY A 40 -2.71 10.59 14.83
N SER A 41 -3.65 9.82 14.28
CA SER A 41 -4.53 8.93 15.05
C SER A 41 -3.91 7.54 15.18
N THR A 42 -4.31 6.78 16.21
CA THR A 42 -3.92 5.38 16.37
C THR A 42 -4.30 4.52 15.17
N LEU A 43 -5.38 4.89 14.45
CA LEU A 43 -5.76 4.25 13.20
C LEU A 43 -4.78 4.59 12.07
N GLY A 44 -4.41 5.86 11.90
CA GLY A 44 -3.43 6.26 10.89
C GLY A 44 -2.08 5.59 11.08
N VAL A 45 -1.56 5.56 12.31
CA VAL A 45 -0.31 4.84 12.63
C VAL A 45 -0.40 3.35 12.27
N LYS A 46 -1.54 2.70 12.58
CA LYS A 46 -1.80 1.29 12.18
C LYS A 46 -1.94 1.10 10.67
N CYS A 47 -2.43 2.08 9.92
CA CYS A 47 -2.51 1.99 8.47
C CYS A 47 -1.12 2.15 7.85
N LEU A 48 -0.34 3.07 8.39
CA LEU A 48 1.01 3.38 7.95
C LEU A 48 1.97 2.21 8.17
N SER A 49 1.90 1.54 9.32
CA SER A 49 2.71 0.36 9.60
C SER A 49 2.46 -0.81 8.64
N GLN A 50 1.33 -0.78 7.93
CA GLN A 50 0.89 -1.83 7.00
C GLN A 50 0.99 -1.40 5.53
N LEU A 51 1.53 -0.19 5.28
CA LEU A 51 1.58 0.41 3.95
C LEU A 51 2.42 -0.41 2.97
N THR A 52 3.58 -0.93 3.40
CA THR A 52 4.46 -1.78 2.58
C THR A 52 3.73 -3.01 2.08
N THR A 53 3.12 -3.76 2.99
CA THR A 53 2.36 -4.99 2.70
C THR A 53 1.17 -4.70 1.80
N TRP A 54 0.47 -3.59 2.03
CA TRP A 54 -0.61 -3.20 1.16
C TRP A 54 -0.12 -2.86 -0.25
N ALA A 55 0.93 -2.04 -0.36
CA ALA A 55 1.47 -1.62 -1.65
C ALA A 55 1.88 -2.85 -2.48
N TYR A 56 2.52 -3.83 -1.84
CA TYR A 56 2.87 -5.11 -2.45
C TYR A 56 1.64 -5.83 -3.01
N CYS A 57 0.57 -5.95 -2.22
CA CYS A 57 -0.65 -6.60 -2.66
C CYS A 57 -1.42 -5.81 -3.72
N ALA A 58 -1.43 -4.48 -3.64
CA ALA A 58 -2.05 -3.60 -4.62
C ALA A 58 -1.40 -3.72 -5.99
N ALA A 59 -0.07 -3.94 -6.01
CA ALA A 59 0.67 -4.17 -7.24
C ALA A 59 0.54 -5.60 -7.79
N ASP A 60 -0.02 -6.56 -7.03
CA ASP A 60 -0.12 -7.98 -7.41
C ASP A 60 1.22 -8.53 -7.93
N ALA A 61 2.32 -8.17 -7.24
CA ALA A 61 3.70 -8.46 -7.66
C ALA A 61 4.00 -8.12 -9.14
N SER A 62 3.43 -7.02 -9.64
CA SER A 62 3.54 -6.56 -11.03
C SER A 62 4.14 -5.16 -11.08
N ASP A 63 5.18 -4.99 -11.90
CA ASP A 63 5.83 -3.70 -12.07
C ASP A 63 5.07 -2.82 -13.08
N GLN A 64 4.41 -1.78 -12.57
CA GLN A 64 3.69 -0.78 -13.38
C GLN A 64 4.43 0.57 -13.45
N THR A 65 5.75 0.58 -13.21
CA THR A 65 6.59 1.78 -13.21
C THR A 65 6.53 2.54 -14.54
N GLN A 66 6.48 1.84 -15.68
CA GLN A 66 6.37 2.48 -16.99
C GLN A 66 5.04 3.24 -17.16
N CYS A 67 3.94 2.65 -16.70
CA CYS A 67 2.62 3.30 -16.68
C CYS A 67 2.63 4.57 -15.83
N CYS A 68 3.28 4.51 -14.66
CA CYS A 68 3.42 5.64 -13.75
C CYS A 68 4.29 6.75 -14.33
N ALA A 69 5.42 6.40 -14.95
CA ALA A 69 6.29 7.36 -15.62
C ALA A 69 5.53 8.10 -16.74
N ALA A 70 4.73 7.40 -17.54
CA ALA A 70 3.90 7.99 -18.58
C ALA A 70 2.80 8.92 -18.05
N ARG A 71 2.39 8.75 -16.78
CA ARG A 71 1.39 9.61 -16.10
C ARG A 71 2.01 10.74 -15.27
N GLY A 72 3.32 10.94 -15.37
CA GLY A 72 4.01 12.03 -14.66
C GLY A 72 4.24 11.76 -13.17
N VAL A 73 4.18 10.50 -12.73
CA VAL A 73 4.57 10.13 -11.36
C VAL A 73 6.10 10.29 -11.22
N PRO A 74 6.57 11.08 -10.24
CA PRO A 74 7.98 11.38 -10.10
C PRO A 74 8.75 10.15 -9.58
N PRO A 75 10.06 10.01 -9.89
CA PRO A 75 10.84 8.80 -9.59
C PRO A 75 10.75 8.31 -8.14
N GLU A 76 10.77 9.24 -7.18
CA GLU A 76 10.67 8.97 -5.74
C GLU A 76 9.36 8.28 -5.33
N CYS A 77 8.29 8.44 -6.11
CA CYS A 77 6.98 7.83 -5.84
C CYS A 77 6.73 6.53 -6.63
N ARG A 78 7.66 6.11 -7.49
CA ARG A 78 7.45 4.94 -8.36
C ARG A 78 7.60 3.61 -7.62
N SER A 79 8.17 3.61 -6.42
CA SER A 79 8.13 2.49 -5.47
C SER A 79 6.71 1.95 -5.30
N PHE A 80 5.72 2.84 -5.16
CA PHE A 80 4.31 2.45 -5.05
C PHE A 80 3.80 1.72 -6.31
N CYS A 81 4.29 2.07 -7.49
CA CYS A 81 3.81 1.52 -8.76
C CYS A 81 4.15 0.04 -8.96
N LYS A 82 5.21 -0.44 -8.31
CA LYS A 82 5.59 -1.86 -8.28
C LYS A 82 5.30 -2.54 -6.93
N GLY A 83 4.73 -1.79 -5.97
CA GLY A 83 4.37 -2.31 -4.64
C GLY A 83 5.55 -2.49 -3.69
N ASP A 84 6.65 -1.79 -3.93
CA ASP A 84 7.91 -1.96 -3.19
C ASP A 84 8.24 -0.64 -2.48
N VAL A 85 7.53 -0.41 -1.36
CA VAL A 85 7.58 0.85 -0.60
C VAL A 85 8.27 0.59 0.75
N PRO A 86 9.58 0.82 0.87
CA PRO A 86 10.29 0.58 2.12
C PRO A 86 9.95 1.67 3.14
N THR A 87 9.02 1.38 4.04
CA THR A 87 8.69 2.25 5.18
C THR A 87 9.06 1.59 6.50
N CYS A 88 10.21 1.97 7.04
CA CYS A 88 10.79 1.34 8.23
C CYS A 88 10.50 2.12 9.53
N ASP A 89 10.10 3.38 9.40
CA ASP A 89 9.87 4.31 10.50
C ASP A 89 8.91 5.42 10.04
N MET A 90 8.42 6.24 10.99
CA MET A 90 7.50 7.34 10.67
C MET A 90 8.10 8.39 9.72
N GLN A 91 9.41 8.64 9.79
CA GLN A 91 10.07 9.63 8.95
C GLN A 91 10.16 9.15 7.50
N SER A 92 10.46 7.87 7.28
CA SER A 92 10.42 7.22 5.97
C SER A 92 9.03 7.34 5.32
N ILE A 93 7.96 7.13 6.10
CA ILE A 93 6.57 7.30 5.64
C ILE A 93 6.28 8.75 5.25
N LEU A 94 6.64 9.70 6.10
CA LEU A 94 6.40 11.12 5.85
C LEU A 94 7.15 11.64 4.62
N SER A 95 8.26 11.00 4.25
CA SER A 95 8.98 11.33 3.01
C SER A 95 8.12 11.10 1.75
N TYR A 96 7.15 10.19 1.81
CA TYR A 96 6.20 9.90 0.73
C TYR A 96 4.94 10.77 0.77
N GLN A 97 4.84 11.75 1.67
CA GLN A 97 3.69 12.66 1.72
C GLN A 97 3.45 13.37 0.38
N SER A 98 4.51 13.74 -0.34
CA SER A 98 4.43 14.34 -1.67
C SER A 98 3.85 13.38 -2.73
N CYS A 99 3.89 12.07 -2.48
CA CYS A 99 3.35 11.05 -3.37
C CYS A 99 1.83 10.93 -3.31
N LEU A 100 1.19 11.44 -2.24
CA LEU A 100 -0.26 11.37 -2.05
C LEU A 100 -1.03 11.99 -3.22
N GLN A 101 -0.53 13.08 -3.80
CA GLN A 101 -1.15 13.73 -4.96
C GLN A 101 -1.15 12.85 -6.23
N TYR A 102 -0.29 11.84 -6.30
CA TYR A 102 -0.16 10.93 -7.45
C TYR A 102 -0.90 9.61 -7.25
N MET A 103 -1.55 9.39 -6.11
CA MET A 103 -2.17 8.12 -5.74
C MET A 103 -3.22 7.65 -6.75
N ASP A 104 -4.02 8.55 -7.30
CA ASP A 104 -4.99 8.19 -8.35
C ASP A 104 -4.29 7.60 -9.60
N SER A 105 -3.19 8.20 -10.03
CA SER A 105 -2.40 7.70 -11.16
C SER A 105 -1.72 6.36 -10.85
N ILE A 106 -1.18 6.23 -9.64
CA ILE A 106 -0.54 5.00 -9.15
C ILE A 106 -1.56 3.86 -9.13
N ILE A 107 -2.74 4.06 -8.54
CA ILE A 107 -3.80 3.05 -8.44
C ILE A 107 -4.29 2.65 -9.84
N LYS A 108 -4.50 3.62 -10.74
CA LYS A 108 -4.88 3.34 -12.13
C LYS A 108 -3.86 2.46 -12.83
N CYS A 109 -2.57 2.67 -12.56
CA CYS A 109 -1.50 1.84 -13.12
C CYS A 109 -1.44 0.45 -12.50
N GLN A 110 -1.44 0.34 -11.18
CA GLN A 110 -1.45 -0.94 -10.47
C GLN A 110 -2.57 -1.86 -10.97
N ARG A 111 -3.76 -1.31 -11.23
CA ARG A 111 -4.92 -2.05 -11.78
C ARG A 111 -4.63 -2.74 -13.11
N LEU A 112 -3.74 -2.20 -13.94
CA LEU A 112 -3.34 -2.82 -15.22
C LEU A 112 -2.49 -4.07 -15.02
N GLY A 113 -1.80 -4.16 -13.88
CA GLY A 113 -0.96 -5.29 -13.52
C GLY A 113 -1.71 -6.46 -12.85
N LEU A 114 -2.97 -6.23 -12.44
CA LEU A 114 -3.78 -7.23 -11.75
C LEU A 114 -4.11 -8.41 -12.65
N SER A 115 -3.99 -9.61 -12.08
CA SER A 115 -4.31 -10.86 -12.77
C SER A 115 -5.44 -11.62 -12.10
N ALA A 116 -6.12 -12.50 -12.85
CA ALA A 116 -7.26 -13.27 -12.36
C ALA A 116 -6.91 -14.20 -11.18
N LYS A 117 -5.64 -14.63 -11.11
CA LYS A 117 -5.06 -15.34 -9.98
C LYS A 117 -3.97 -14.45 -9.39
N SER A 118 -4.07 -14.12 -8.11
CA SER A 118 -3.05 -13.30 -7.47
C SER A 118 -1.66 -13.94 -7.57
N ARG A 119 -0.65 -13.09 -7.81
CA ARG A 119 0.77 -13.45 -7.85
C ARG A 119 1.45 -13.27 -6.50
N TYR A 120 0.66 -13.07 -5.44
CA TYR A 120 1.14 -13.04 -4.07
C TYR A 120 2.06 -14.23 -3.77
N ASP A 121 3.24 -13.92 -3.24
CA ASP A 121 4.22 -14.90 -2.78
C ASP A 121 4.02 -15.12 -1.26
N PRO A 122 3.69 -16.35 -0.81
CA PRO A 122 3.52 -16.65 0.61
C PRO A 122 4.80 -16.53 1.43
N GLU A 123 5.98 -16.52 0.80
CA GLU A 123 7.26 -16.31 1.46
C GLU A 123 7.69 -14.83 1.43
N TRP A 124 6.90 -13.95 0.80
CA TRP A 124 7.21 -12.53 0.79
C TRP A 124 7.08 -11.92 2.18
N SER A 125 8.08 -11.12 2.56
CA SER A 125 8.08 -10.27 3.73
C SER A 125 8.49 -8.86 3.34
N SER A 126 7.96 -7.85 4.04
CA SER A 126 8.51 -6.51 3.94
C SER A 126 9.96 -6.51 4.45
N GLU A 127 10.83 -5.70 3.83
CA GLU A 127 12.21 -5.51 4.32
C GLU A 127 12.25 -4.98 5.76
N CYS A 128 11.21 -4.29 6.17
CA CYS A 128 11.08 -3.72 7.51
C CYS A 128 9.87 -4.32 8.23
N GLU A 129 10.11 -4.94 9.38
CA GLU A 129 9.09 -5.24 10.38
C GLU A 129 8.88 -3.97 11.21
N TRP A 130 7.78 -3.26 10.97
CA TRP A 130 7.46 -2.06 11.73
C TRP A 130 7.04 -2.44 13.16
N GLU A 131 7.92 -2.26 14.15
CA GLU A 131 7.63 -2.59 15.55
C GLU A 131 6.71 -1.58 16.26
N GLY A 132 6.30 -0.50 15.59
CA GLY A 132 5.26 0.42 16.09
C GLY A 132 5.43 0.90 17.54
N LYS A 133 6.66 1.22 17.94
CA LYS A 133 6.96 1.87 19.22
C LYS A 133 6.69 3.37 19.17
#